data_AF-A0A9C7THN0-F1
#
_entry.id   AF-A0A9C7THN0-F1
#
_cell.length_a   1.000
_cell.length_b   1.000
_cell.length_c   1.000
_cell.angle_alpha   90.00
_cell.angle_beta   90.00
_cell.angle_gamma   90.00
#
_symmetry.space_group_name_H-M   'P 1'
#
loop_
_entity.id
_entity.type
_entity.pdbx_description
1 polymer ?
#
loop_
_entity_poly.entity_id
_entity_poly.type
_entity_poly.pdbx_seq_one_letter_code
_entity_poly.pdbx_strand_id
1 'polypeptide(L)'
;YGATTGRGRRCGWFDAVAVRYAARVNGFTSLALTRLDSLEGMDPVKICVAYEYDGRITEEFPNSAEVLGRCRPVYEELPGWDGPTSSARSWEELPEGARAYVRRIGELVGAEVVLISVGREREQTIVLGEPWR
;
A
#
# COMPACT_ATOMS: atom_id res chain seq x y z
N TYR A 1 5.63 10.78 -12.93
CA TYR A 1 5.75 10.92 -14.40
C TYR A 1 6.84 10.00 -14.94
N GLY A 2 6.83 9.65 -16.23
CA GLY A 2 7.89 8.90 -16.88
C GLY A 2 9.18 9.73 -17.00
N ALA A 3 10.34 9.15 -16.67
CA ALA A 3 11.60 9.89 -16.57
C ALA A 3 12.03 10.56 -17.88
N THR A 4 11.86 9.88 -19.01
CA THR A 4 12.23 10.40 -20.33
C THR A 4 11.08 11.12 -21.01
N THR A 5 9.87 10.56 -20.95
CA THR A 5 8.73 11.02 -21.76
C THR A 5 7.89 12.10 -21.09
N GLY A 6 8.05 12.30 -19.77
CA GLY A 6 7.20 13.21 -19.01
C GLY A 6 5.73 12.79 -18.93
N ARG A 7 5.34 11.61 -19.43
CA ARG A 7 3.95 11.16 -19.43
C ARG A 7 3.48 10.82 -18.01
N GLY A 8 2.24 11.21 -17.68
CA GLY A 8 1.60 10.85 -16.42
C GLY A 8 1.46 9.34 -16.27
N ARG A 9 1.79 8.80 -15.08
CA ARG A 9 1.51 7.41 -14.75
C ARG A 9 0.06 7.32 -14.28
N ARG A 10 -0.60 6.19 -14.55
CA ARG A 10 -1.91 5.90 -13.95
C ARG A 10 -1.68 5.66 -12.46
N CYS A 11 -2.45 6.35 -11.63
CA CYS A 11 -2.43 6.19 -10.19
C CYS A 11 -3.74 5.56 -9.73
N GLY A 12 -3.69 4.85 -8.62
CA GLY A 12 -4.84 4.24 -7.96
C GLY A 12 -4.51 3.99 -6.50
N TRP A 13 -5.50 3.51 -5.75
CA TRP A 13 -5.33 3.11 -4.35
C TRP A 13 -4.48 1.85 -4.22
N PHE A 14 -4.02 1.57 -3.00
CA PHE A 14 -3.27 0.35 -2.71
C PHE A 14 -4.16 -0.88 -2.95
N ASP A 15 -3.61 -1.87 -3.64
CA ASP A 15 -4.30 -3.10 -3.98
C ASP A 15 -3.75 -4.27 -3.18
N ALA A 16 -4.41 -4.60 -2.07
CA ALA A 16 -3.96 -5.67 -1.19
C ALA A 16 -4.18 -7.06 -1.81
N VAL A 17 -5.16 -7.22 -2.71
CA VAL A 17 -5.40 -8.49 -3.43
C VAL A 17 -4.19 -8.81 -4.31
N ALA A 18 -3.74 -7.83 -5.09
CA ALA A 18 -2.57 -7.98 -5.95
C ALA A 18 -1.29 -8.22 -5.15
N VAL A 19 -1.07 -7.50 -4.04
CA VAL A 19 0.14 -7.64 -3.24
C VAL A 19 0.14 -8.96 -2.44
N ARG A 20 -1.00 -9.41 -1.91
CA ARG A 20 -1.14 -10.74 -1.29
C ARG A 20 -0.83 -11.86 -2.27
N TYR A 21 -1.31 -11.75 -3.52
CA TYR A 21 -0.93 -12.68 -4.57
C TYR A 21 0.58 -12.66 -4.84
N ALA A 22 1.18 -11.47 -4.94
CA ALA A 22 2.63 -11.32 -5.10
C ALA A 22 3.41 -11.95 -3.94
N ALA A 23 2.94 -11.82 -2.70
CA ALA A 23 3.55 -12.42 -1.52
C ALA A 23 3.62 -13.95 -1.65
N ARG A 24 2.50 -14.57 -2.03
CA ARG A 24 2.43 -16.03 -2.21
C ARG A 24 3.33 -16.53 -3.35
N VAL A 25 3.38 -15.81 -4.47
CA VAL A 25 4.17 -16.25 -5.64
C VAL A 25 5.68 -16.06 -5.43
N ASN A 26 6.08 -15.00 -4.73
CA ASN A 26 7.51 -14.69 -4.51
C ASN A 26 8.04 -15.21 -3.16
N GLY A 27 7.16 -15.63 -2.25
CA GLY A 27 7.53 -16.12 -0.92
C GLY A 27 8.07 -15.05 0.02
N PHE A 28 7.77 -13.76 -0.22
CA PHE A 28 8.21 -12.71 0.70
C PHE A 28 7.33 -12.69 1.95
N THR A 29 7.97 -12.49 3.11
CA THR A 29 7.31 -12.39 4.42
C THR A 29 7.28 -10.97 4.96
N SER A 30 7.97 -10.05 4.29
CA SER A 30 8.15 -8.67 4.74
C SER A 30 7.99 -7.68 3.59
N LEU A 31 7.51 -6.49 3.90
CA LEU A 31 7.21 -5.40 2.99
C LEU A 31 8.08 -4.18 3.28
N ALA A 32 8.53 -3.54 2.20
CA ALA A 32 8.98 -2.15 2.23
C ALA A 32 7.89 -1.28 1.62
N LEU A 33 7.17 -0.52 2.47
CA LEU A 33 6.13 0.39 2.03
C LEU A 33 6.74 1.75 1.70
N THR A 34 6.62 2.19 0.46
CA THR A 34 7.23 3.44 0.01
C THR A 34 6.19 4.52 -0.27
N ARG A 35 6.62 5.79 -0.21
CA ARG A 35 5.82 6.95 -0.64
C ARG A 35 4.58 7.20 0.22
N LEU A 36 4.67 6.91 1.53
CA LEU A 36 3.58 7.15 2.47
C LEU A 36 3.19 8.64 2.53
N ASP A 37 4.17 9.54 2.33
CA ASP A 37 4.00 10.99 2.23
C ASP A 37 3.04 11.42 1.12
N SER A 38 2.85 10.59 0.09
CA SER A 38 1.97 10.91 -1.03
C SER A 38 0.48 10.79 -0.69
N LEU A 39 0.14 10.30 0.51
CA LEU A 39 -1.24 10.16 1.01
C LEU A 39 -1.61 11.25 2.02
N GLU A 40 -0.69 12.15 2.39
CA GLU A 40 -0.97 13.26 3.32
C GLU A 40 -2.12 14.13 2.82
N GLY A 41 -3.05 14.49 3.72
CA GLY A 41 -4.21 15.33 3.41
C GLY A 41 -5.32 14.61 2.64
N MET A 42 -5.21 13.29 2.44
CA MET A 42 -6.29 12.46 1.90
C MET A 42 -7.10 11.87 3.06
N ASP A 43 -8.40 12.15 3.09
CA ASP A 43 -9.34 11.54 4.03
C ASP A 43 -10.69 11.29 3.34
N PRO A 44 -11.17 10.03 3.25
CA PRO A 44 -10.51 8.80 3.72
C PRO A 44 -9.42 8.31 2.76
N VAL A 45 -8.48 7.53 3.30
CA VAL A 45 -7.58 6.68 2.48
C VAL A 45 -8.24 5.34 2.23
N LYS A 46 -7.98 4.74 1.06
CA LYS A 46 -8.62 3.48 0.65
C LYS A 46 -7.62 2.36 0.40
N ILE A 47 -8.04 1.14 0.69
CA ILE A 47 -7.33 -0.11 0.36
C ILE A 47 -8.29 -1.04 -0.37
N CYS A 48 -7.92 -1.51 -1.56
CA CYS A 48 -8.70 -2.54 -2.25
C CYS A 48 -8.44 -3.88 -1.56
N VAL A 49 -9.48 -4.46 -0.94
CA VAL A 49 -9.40 -5.68 -0.13
C VAL A 49 -9.89 -6.92 -0.87
N ALA A 50 -10.76 -6.72 -1.86
CA ALA A 50 -11.34 -7.76 -2.69
C ALA A 50 -11.74 -7.19 -4.06
N TYR A 51 -12.05 -8.07 -5.00
CA TYR A 51 -12.68 -7.72 -6.27
C TYR A 51 -14.09 -8.28 -6.34
N GLU A 52 -15.01 -7.52 -6.92
CA GLU A 52 -16.30 -8.00 -7.37
C GLU A 52 -16.24 -8.31 -8.86
N TYR A 53 -16.63 -9.52 -9.24
CA TYR A 53 -16.75 -9.96 -10.63
C TYR A 53 -18.03 -10.80 -10.79
N ASP A 54 -18.91 -10.40 -11.72
CA ASP A 54 -20.21 -11.05 -11.96
C ASP A 54 -21.04 -11.26 -10.67
N GLY A 55 -21.06 -10.25 -9.79
CA GLY A 55 -21.79 -10.26 -8.51
C GLY A 55 -21.17 -11.14 -7.44
N ARG A 56 -19.97 -11.69 -7.66
CA ARG A 56 -19.23 -12.48 -6.68
C ARG A 56 -18.03 -11.71 -6.16
N ILE A 57 -17.88 -11.69 -4.85
CA ILE A 57 -16.71 -11.12 -4.18
C ILE A 57 -15.62 -12.18 -4.10
N THR A 58 -14.40 -11.83 -4.47
CA THR A 58 -13.23 -12.69 -4.35
C THR A 58 -12.03 -11.91 -3.83
N GLU A 59 -11.25 -12.58 -2.98
CA GLU A 59 -9.96 -12.13 -2.49
C GLU A 59 -8.80 -12.70 -3.32
N GLU A 60 -9.10 -13.44 -4.38
CA GLU A 60 -8.11 -14.04 -5.25
C GLU A 60 -7.83 -13.16 -6.46
N PHE A 61 -6.54 -12.97 -6.75
CA PHE A 61 -6.13 -12.21 -7.93
C PHE A 61 -6.46 -13.01 -9.20
N PRO A 62 -7.22 -12.45 -10.16
CA PRO A 62 -7.60 -13.16 -11.38
C PRO A 62 -6.38 -13.57 -12.21
N ASN A 63 -6.40 -14.79 -12.73
CA ASN A 63 -5.38 -15.29 -13.66
C ASN A 63 -5.61 -14.86 -15.13
N SER A 64 -6.71 -14.16 -15.40
CA SER A 64 -7.07 -13.67 -16.74
C SER A 64 -7.14 -12.15 -16.75
N ALA A 65 -6.44 -11.54 -17.70
CA ALA A 65 -6.46 -10.08 -17.91
C ALA A 65 -7.86 -9.58 -18.32
N GLU A 66 -8.64 -10.39 -19.04
CA GLU A 66 -10.02 -10.04 -19.41
C GLU A 66 -10.91 -9.97 -18.17
N VAL A 67 -10.80 -10.95 -17.27
CA VAL A 67 -11.55 -10.98 -16.01
C VAL A 67 -11.12 -9.81 -15.13
N LEU A 68 -9.82 -9.60 -14.95
CA LEU A 68 -9.29 -8.47 -14.18
C LEU A 68 -9.78 -7.12 -14.72
N GLY A 69 -9.88 -6.96 -16.05
CA GLY A 69 -10.41 -5.76 -16.69
C GLY A 69 -11.88 -5.47 -16.40
N ARG A 70 -12.65 -6.46 -15.93
CA ARG A 70 -14.06 -6.35 -15.55
C ARG A 70 -14.29 -6.30 -14.03
N CYS A 71 -13.25 -6.60 -13.24
CA CYS A 71 -13.33 -6.56 -11.79
C CYS A 71 -13.59 -5.13 -11.29
N ARG A 72 -14.48 -5.01 -10.30
CA ARG A 72 -14.68 -3.78 -9.54
C ARG A 72 -13.97 -3.90 -8.19
N PRO A 73 -13.13 -2.93 -7.80
CA PRO A 73 -12.45 -2.98 -6.51
C PRO A 73 -13.47 -2.77 -5.37
N VAL A 74 -13.38 -3.62 -4.34
CA VAL A 74 -14.06 -3.44 -3.06
C VAL A 74 -13.08 -2.78 -2.11
N TYR A 75 -13.41 -1.56 -1.69
CA TYR A 75 -12.54 -0.76 -0.84
C TYR A 75 -12.92 -0.87 0.63
N GLU A 76 -11.90 -1.01 1.47
CA GLU A 76 -11.95 -0.61 2.87
C GLU A 76 -11.48 0.85 2.97
N GLU A 77 -12.21 1.67 3.71
CA GLU A 77 -11.88 3.07 3.97
C GLU A 77 -11.33 3.19 5.39
N LEU A 78 -10.16 3.82 5.52
CA LEU A 78 -9.56 4.15 6.81
C LEU A 78 -9.50 5.68 6.97
N PRO A 79 -9.55 6.18 8.22
CA PRO A 79 -9.29 7.59 8.48
C PRO A 79 -7.96 8.01 7.89
N GLY A 80 -7.98 9.11 7.16
CA GLY A 80 -6.80 9.79 6.67
C GLY A 80 -5.96 10.41 7.78
N TRP A 81 -4.99 11.21 7.37
CA TRP A 81 -4.24 12.03 8.30
C TRP A 81 -3.82 13.35 7.67
N ASP A 82 -3.89 14.39 8.49
CA ASP A 82 -3.31 15.70 8.22
C ASP A 82 -1.99 15.83 8.97
N GLY A 83 -0.97 16.35 8.30
CA GLY A 83 0.33 16.65 8.88
C GLY A 83 1.50 15.97 8.18
N PRO A 84 2.71 16.56 8.28
CA PRO A 84 3.88 16.09 7.55
C PRO A 84 4.39 14.76 8.11
N THR A 85 4.39 13.72 7.30
CA THR A 85 5.08 12.45 7.58
C THR A 85 6.55 12.52 7.17
N SER A 86 6.91 13.44 6.29
CA SER A 86 8.26 13.53 5.71
C SER A 86 9.39 13.81 6.71
N SER A 87 9.08 14.41 7.86
CA SER A 87 10.02 14.63 8.97
C SER A 87 10.11 13.45 9.95
N ALA A 88 9.18 12.49 9.90
CA ALA A 88 9.18 11.37 10.83
C ALA A 88 10.43 10.49 10.63
N ARG A 89 11.06 10.11 11.74
CA ARG A 89 12.24 9.22 11.78
C ARG A 89 11.99 7.96 12.61
N SER A 90 10.88 7.92 13.33
CA SER A 90 10.44 6.77 14.11
C SER A 90 8.98 6.45 13.82
N TRP A 91 8.56 5.25 14.20
CA TRP A 91 7.17 4.80 14.07
C TRP A 91 6.22 5.73 14.85
N GLU A 92 6.61 6.10 16.06
CA GLU A 92 5.79 6.88 17.00
C GLU A 92 5.55 8.32 16.53
N GLU A 93 6.44 8.85 15.69
CA GLU A 93 6.30 10.17 15.06
C GLU A 93 5.27 10.21 13.94
N LEU A 94 4.81 9.05 13.43
CA LEU A 94 3.78 9.00 12.40
C LEU A 94 2.39 9.32 12.99
N PRO A 95 1.55 10.06 12.26
CA PRO A 95 0.15 10.25 12.62
C PRO A 95 -0.58 8.91 12.83
N GLU A 96 -1.58 8.87 13.72
CA GLU A 96 -2.30 7.62 14.02
C GLU A 96 -2.96 7.03 12.77
N GLY A 97 -3.56 7.86 11.90
CA GLY A 97 -4.14 7.39 10.63
C GLY A 97 -3.10 6.70 9.73
N ALA A 98 -1.88 7.26 9.65
CA ALA A 98 -0.78 6.67 8.89
C ALA A 98 -0.36 5.32 9.47
N ARG A 99 -0.21 5.24 10.80
CA ARG A 99 0.11 3.99 11.49
C ARG A 99 -0.98 2.93 11.31
N ALA A 100 -2.25 3.30 11.42
CA ALA A 100 -3.38 2.41 11.19
C ALA A 100 -3.39 1.87 9.75
N TYR A 101 -3.14 2.74 8.76
CA TYR A 101 -3.02 2.34 7.36
C TYR A 101 -1.90 1.32 7.11
N VAL A 102 -0.71 1.56 7.67
CA VAL A 102 0.44 0.65 7.53
C VAL A 102 0.16 -0.71 8.20
N ARG A 103 -0.39 -0.72 9.43
CA ARG A 103 -0.76 -1.97 10.10
C ARG A 103 -1.77 -2.75 9.27
N ARG A 104 -2.80 -2.08 8.75
CA ARG A 104 -3.85 -2.71 7.96
C ARG A 104 -3.32 -3.33 6.66
N ILE A 105 -2.38 -2.67 5.99
CA ILE A 105 -1.70 -3.25 4.83
C ILE A 105 -1.00 -4.57 5.19
N GLY A 106 -0.25 -4.59 6.30
CA GLY A 106 0.45 -5.80 6.73
C GLY A 106 -0.49 -6.97 7.01
N GLU A 107 -1.61 -6.71 7.70
CA GLU A 107 -2.67 -7.69 7.96
C GLU A 107 -3.28 -8.25 6.68
N LEU A 108 -3.67 -7.38 5.74
CA LEU A 108 -4.35 -7.78 4.50
C LEU A 108 -3.45 -8.56 3.54
N VAL A 109 -2.15 -8.24 3.52
CA VAL A 109 -1.16 -8.94 2.71
C VAL A 109 -0.70 -10.24 3.37
N GLY A 110 -0.72 -10.31 4.70
CA GLY A 110 -0.12 -11.42 5.47
C GLY A 110 1.40 -11.35 5.52
N ALA A 111 1.98 -10.16 5.41
CA ALA A 111 3.43 -9.90 5.44
C ALA A 111 3.72 -8.65 6.28
N GLU A 112 4.75 -8.69 7.11
CA GLU A 112 5.09 -7.61 8.03
C GLU A 112 5.68 -6.40 7.29
N VAL A 113 5.24 -5.18 7.59
CA VAL A 113 5.91 -3.98 7.07
C VAL A 113 7.13 -3.68 7.93
N VAL A 114 8.33 -3.85 7.36
CA VAL A 114 9.61 -3.68 8.06
C VAL A 114 10.35 -2.40 7.69
N LEU A 115 10.00 -1.79 6.55
CA LEU A 115 10.54 -0.52 6.07
C LEU A 115 9.41 0.40 5.63
N ILE A 116 9.50 1.67 6.01
CA ILE A 116 8.57 2.71 5.56
C ILE A 116 9.37 3.88 5.02
N SER A 117 9.13 4.28 3.77
CA SER A 117 9.68 5.52 3.21
C SER A 117 8.63 6.62 3.22
N VAL A 118 9.01 7.74 3.85
CA VAL A 118 8.20 8.97 4.00
C VAL A 118 8.76 10.13 3.16
N GLY A 119 9.60 9.83 2.16
CA GLY A 119 10.18 10.88 1.33
C GLY A 119 11.17 10.35 0.29
N ARG A 120 11.95 11.27 -0.27
CA ARG A 120 12.86 10.99 -1.39
C ARG A 120 14.28 10.67 -0.95
N GLU A 121 14.68 11.21 0.19
CA GLU A 121 16.03 11.03 0.73
C GLU A 121 16.17 9.70 1.47
N ARG A 122 17.40 9.19 1.56
CA ARG A 122 17.66 7.88 2.20
C ARG A 122 17.30 7.89 3.68
N GLU A 123 17.58 9.01 4.34
CA GLU A 123 17.33 9.26 5.75
C GLU A 123 15.83 9.37 6.07
N GLN A 124 14.97 9.48 5.05
CA GLN A 124 13.50 9.46 5.17
C GLN A 124 12.95 8.03 5.08
N THR A 125 13.68 7.07 5.67
CA THR A 125 13.30 5.67 5.78
C THR A 125 13.26 5.27 7.25
N ILE A 126 12.10 4.83 7.71
CA ILE A 126 11.87 4.29 9.05
C ILE A 126 12.04 2.77 8.98
N VAL A 127 12.84 2.22 9.90
CA VAL A 127 13.09 0.78 10.01
C VAL A 127 12.33 0.25 11.23
N LEU A 128 11.40 -0.68 11.02
CA LEU A 128 10.55 -1.25 12.07
C LEU A 128 11.03 -2.62 12.58
N GLY A 129 11.75 -3.37 11.74
CA GLY A 129 12.23 -4.71 12.03
C GLY A 129 13.61 -4.98 11.46
N GLU A 130 13.95 -6.24 11.23
CA GLU A 130 15.23 -6.64 10.63
C GLU A 130 15.07 -7.00 9.14
N PRO A 131 15.24 -6.03 8.21
CA PRO A 131 15.06 -6.27 6.78
C PRO A 131 16.20 -7.08 6.13
N TRP A 132 17.25 -7.41 6.88
CA TRP A 132 18.49 -8.02 6.37
C TRP A 132 18.75 -9.44 6.89
N ARG A 133 17.76 -10.05 7.54
CA ARG A 133 17.86 -11.44 8.00
C ARG A 133 17.72 -12.45 6.86
#